data_AF-A0A2E5SEX3-F1
#
_entry.id   AF-A0A2E5SEX3-F1
#
_cell.length_a   1.000
_cell.length_b   1.000
_cell.length_c   1.000
_cell.angle_alpha   90.00
_cell.angle_beta   90.00
_cell.angle_gamma   90.00
#
_symmetry.space_group_name_H-M   'P 1'
#
loop_
_entity.id
_entity.type
_entity.pdbx_description
1 polymer ?
#
loop_
_entity_poly.entity_id
_entity_poly.type
_entity_poly.pdbx_seq_one_letter_code
_entity_poly.pdbx_strand_id
1 'polypeptide(L)' 'MNFKSFFYIFIGMTILGISIGYVVGFYIGIHAMNNYWFYCSVPIFIIASFLIVYGALFIKDIK' A
#
# COMPACT_ATOMS: atom_id res chain seq x y z
N MET A 1 -5.41 20.37 -4.67
CA MET A 1 -4.65 19.33 -3.94
C MET A 1 -3.19 19.71 -4.03
N ASN A 2 -2.54 19.92 -2.89
CA ASN A 2 -1.12 20.23 -2.88
C ASN A 2 -0.33 19.09 -3.56
N PHE A 3 0.68 19.41 -4.38
CA PHE A 3 1.46 18.40 -5.12
C PHE A 3 2.07 17.35 -4.18
N LYS A 4 2.44 17.77 -2.96
CA LYS A 4 2.90 16.86 -1.90
C LYS A 4 1.83 15.83 -1.52
N SER A 5 0.60 16.26 -1.27
CA SER A 5 -0.53 15.37 -0.95
C SER A 5 -0.77 14.35 -2.07
N PHE A 6 -0.78 14.81 -3.32
CA PHE A 6 -0.89 13.93 -4.50
C PHE A 6 0.23 12.89 -4.54
N PHE A 7 1.48 13.31 -4.33
CA PHE A 7 2.63 12.42 -4.40
C PHE A 7 2.61 11.32 -3.33
N TYR A 8 2.25 11.66 -2.09
CA TYR A 8 2.11 10.66 -1.01
C TYR A 8 1.00 9.65 -1.29
N ILE A 9 -0.15 10.11 -1.80
CA ILE A 9 -1.25 9.22 -2.18
C ILE A 9 -0.85 8.32 -3.35
N PHE A 10 -0.17 8.86 -4.37
CA PHE A 10 0.26 8.09 -5.54
C PHE A 10 1.25 6.97 -5.17
N ILE A 11 2.26 7.30 -4.34
CA ILE A 11 3.20 6.31 -3.82
C ILE A 11 2.48 5.26 -2.98
N GLY A 12 1.63 5.69 -2.07
CA GLY A 12 0.85 4.78 -1.22
C GLY A 12 -0.01 3.82 -2.05
N MET A 13 -0.68 4.31 -3.08
CA MET A 13 -1.52 3.49 -3.97
C MET A 13 -0.70 2.50 -4.79
N THR A 14 0.51 2.88 -5.23
CA THR A 14 1.43 2.00 -5.94
C THR A 14 1.91 0.86 -5.04
N ILE A 15 2.32 1.17 -3.80
CA ILE A 15 2.75 0.17 -2.81
C ILE A 15 1.58 -0.75 -2.42
N LEU A 16 0.37 -0.19 -2.29
CA LEU A 16 -0.84 -0.94 -1.99
C LEU A 16 -1.15 -1.94 -3.11
N GLY A 17 -1.02 -1.53 -4.37
CA GLY A 17 -1.15 -2.41 -5.53
C GLY A 17 -0.15 -3.56 -5.53
N ILE A 18 1.10 -3.31 -5.15
CA ILE A 18 2.14 -4.35 -5.04
C ILE A 18 1.77 -5.36 -3.93
N SER A 19 1.32 -4.88 -2.76
CA SER A 19 0.92 -5.76 -1.65
C SER A 19 -0.27 -6.63 -2.04
N ILE A 20 -1.32 -6.04 -2.62
CA ILE A 20 -2.51 -6.78 -3.07
C ILE A 20 -2.16 -7.74 -4.20
N GLY A 21 -1.35 -7.31 -5.18
CA GLY A 21 -0.91 -8.16 -6.28
C GLY A 21 -0.14 -9.39 -5.80
N TYR A 22 0.72 -9.23 -4.79
CA TYR A 22 1.43 -10.34 -4.17
C TYR A 22 0.48 -11.30 -3.44
N VAL A 23 -0.48 -10.76 -2.67
CA VAL A 23 -1.50 -11.58 -1.98
C VAL A 23 -2.36 -12.34 -2.98
N VAL A 24 -2.88 -11.66 -4.01
CA VAL A 24 -3.71 -12.26 -5.05
C VAL A 24 -2.92 -13.30 -5.84
N GLY A 25 -1.67 -13.00 -6.22
CA GLY A 25 -0.78 -13.95 -6.88
C GLY A 25 -0.49 -15.19 -6.03
N PHE A 26 -0.32 -15.03 -4.71
CA PHE A 26 -0.15 -16.14 -3.78
C PHE A 26 -1.37 -17.07 -3.75
N TYR A 27 -2.59 -16.51 -3.75
CA TYR A 27 -3.83 -17.29 -3.72
C TYR A 27 -4.17 -17.94 -5.07
N ILE A 28 -3.91 -17.28 -6.19
CA ILE A 28 -4.13 -17.84 -7.54
C ILE A 28 -3.16 -18.97 -7.85
N GLY A 29 -1.93 -18.93 -7.30
CA GLY A 29 -0.87 -19.91 -7.53
C GLY A 29 -1.04 -21.30 -6.91
N ILE A 30 -2.25 -21.70 -6.45
CA ILE A 30 -2.55 -23.06 -5.91
C ILE A 30 -1.84 -23.33 -4.55
N HIS A 31 -1.74 -22.32 -3.68
CA HIS A 31 -1.00 -22.35 -2.41
C HIS A 31 0.51 -22.49 -2.62
N ALA A 32 1.18 -21.35 -2.75
CA ALA A 32 2.64 -21.29 -2.74
C ALA A 32 3.19 -21.79 -1.39
N MET A 33 3.41 -23.11 -1.29
CA MET A 33 4.04 -23.89 -0.22
C MET A 33 4.29 -23.12 1.09
N ASN A 34 3.32 -23.13 2.02
CA ASN A 34 3.40 -22.63 3.41
C ASN A 34 4.44 -21.49 3.64
N ASN A 35 4.39 -20.47 2.78
CA ASN A 35 5.48 -19.50 2.72
C ASN A 35 5.16 -18.35 3.68
N TYR A 36 5.89 -18.29 4.80
CA TYR A 36 5.77 -17.20 5.78
C TYR A 36 6.00 -15.80 5.19
N TRP A 37 6.58 -15.75 3.98
CA TRP A 37 6.73 -14.54 3.16
C TRP A 37 5.39 -13.86 2.84
N PHE A 38 4.28 -14.60 2.86
CA PHE A 38 2.95 -14.02 2.75
C PHE A 38 2.69 -12.95 3.82
N TYR A 39 3.16 -13.16 5.06
CA TYR A 39 2.96 -12.23 6.16
C TYR A 39 3.69 -10.89 5.98
N CYS A 40 4.75 -10.85 5.16
CA CYS A 40 5.42 -9.59 4.82
C CYS A 40 4.51 -8.65 4.01
N SER A 41 3.46 -9.15 3.35
CA SER A 41 2.47 -8.30 2.68
C SER A 41 1.71 -7.39 3.64
N VAL A 42 1.54 -7.82 4.90
CA VAL A 42 0.74 -7.11 5.91
C VAL A 42 1.44 -5.81 6.35
N PRO A 43 2.72 -5.79 6.77
CA PRO A 43 3.45 -4.53 7.00
C PRO A 43 3.46 -3.59 5.80
N ILE A 44 3.62 -4.13 4.59
CA ILE A 44 3.63 -3.33 3.35
C ILE A 44 2.25 -2.67 3.14
N PHE A 45 1.17 -3.40 3.40
CA PHE A 45 -0.19 -2.87 3.33
C PHE A 45 -0.44 -1.76 4.36
N ILE A 46 0.06 -1.94 5.59
CA ILE A 46 -0.06 -0.94 6.66
C ILE A 46 0.67 0.34 6.28
N ILE A 47 1.92 0.24 5.79
CA ILE A 47 2.71 1.40 5.34
C ILE A 47 2.02 2.12 4.18
N ALA A 48 1.51 1.36 3.20
CA ALA A 48 0.78 1.92 2.08
C ALA A 48 -0.49 2.68 2.52
N SER A 49 -1.28 2.06 3.40
CA SER A 49 -2.50 2.66 3.95
C SER A 49 -2.18 3.92 4.76
N PHE A 50 -1.10 3.89 5.55
CA PHE A 50 -0.65 5.05 6.30
C PHE A 50 -0.27 6.22 5.38
N LEU A 51 0.49 5.95 4.30
CA LEU A 51 0.87 6.97 3.30
C LEU A 51 -0.35 7.61 2.64
N ILE A 52 -1.36 6.80 2.27
CA ILE A 52 -2.60 7.30 1.66
C ILE A 52 -3.38 8.17 2.64
N VAL A 53 -3.60 7.68 3.87
CA VAL A 53 -4.34 8.42 4.90
C VAL A 53 -3.61 9.71 5.29
N TYR A 54 -2.29 9.66 5.44
CA TYR A 54 -1.46 10.83 5.72
C TYR A 54 -1.57 11.87 4.59
N GLY A 55 -1.41 11.43 3.34
CA GLY A 55 -1.53 12.31 2.18
C GLY A 55 -2.92 12.90 2.01
N ALA A 56 -3.98 12.16 2.33
CA ALA A 56 -5.37 12.58 2.13
C ALA A 56 -5.93 13.46 3.26
N LEU A 57 -5.67 13.12 4.53
CA LEU A 57 -6.27 13.81 5.68
C LEU A 57 -5.37 14.92 6.26
N PHE A 58 -4.06 14.67 6.33
CA PHE A 58 -3.17 15.49 7.14
C PHE A 58 -2.40 16.53 6.33
N ILE A 59 -2.16 16.28 5.05
CA ILE A 59 -1.59 17.28 4.13
C ILE A 59 -2.72 18.15 3.58
N LYS A 60 -3.19 19.09 4.39
CA LYS A 60 -4.01 20.20 3.93
C LYS A 60 -3.12 21.31 3.40
N ASP A 61 -3.57 21.97 2.33
CA ASP A 61 -3.06 23.27 1.93
C ASP A 61 -3.24 24.23 3.11
N ILE A 62 -2.15 24.48 3.85
CA ILE A 62 -2.07 25.64 4.72
C ILE A 62 -2.02 26.82 3.76
N LYS A 63 -3.16 27.50 3.65
CA LYS A 63 -3.35 28.68 2.83
C LYS A 63 -2.54 29.85 3.38
#